data_AF-A0A935ISF0-F1
#
_entry.id   AF-A0A935ISF0-F1
#
_cell.length_a   1.000
_cell.length_b   1.000
_cell.length_c   1.000
_cell.angle_alpha   90.00
_cell.angle_beta   90.00
_cell.angle_gamma   90.00
#
_symmetry.space_group_name_H-M   'P 1'
#
loop_
_entity.id
_entity.type
_entity.pdbx_description
1 polymer ?
#
loop_
_entity_poly.entity_id
_entity_poly.type
_entity_poly.pdbx_seq_one_letter_code
_entity_poly.pdbx_strand_id
1 'polypeptide(L)'
;MINEKTKLLFKWLSREKKVIYNIYGLALLQGALYITIPLTIQGIITYTMAGRFSSSLALLSFLTIMATLFIGLLQLWQMRLNETLQERIFCGLTERISKVIGTDNGIREKITHFFEVVTLQKGIGKILLEFSFSVISIIFGLLLLPAYSNWFVLFSVVLGVVFYLIVTYYGKKAQDANINTSTKKYQIFTSLSSFEASHEKIDSELNEYLDYRKEYYSTFEKQYKGILFFKVFFISVLLFLGSYLVQIGELNIGQFVASEIIILLVISSVEKLVGSLGTCYDIVTALYKIELLFEKKPEESYLESNETNYLTATAKVYYPHYTARLKGLLYSLLITCIVVLFLPWTQSIDTSGEVSVLNPENKPQQVASRIAGRVEKWYIRDGDFVRKNDTIAFISEIKEEYMDSLLIQRSESQVKAKEVSLQSYESKVSAINDQIDAINKSLGLKTKQVRNKILQVMAKLSSDSAEAEASQNNYKVAEEQFKRYEELLSKGVISKTDLENRKVKVQESYSKKIAAENKITATKNELLNSELDLNATLQEYNEKLMKAESDKFSTISMVYETEGSLTKLQNQLSNYSLRNTFYYVLAPQDGYVNNMAIKGVGEIVKEGECYVALFLYKKNKQ
;
A
#
# COMPACT_ATOMS: atom_id res chain seq x y z
N MET A 1 -1.70 -11.82 -28.82
CA MET A 1 -0.62 -12.60 -29.50
C MET A 1 0.03 -13.48 -28.45
N ILE A 2 -0.39 -14.75 -28.40
CA ILE A 2 -0.03 -15.73 -27.36
C ILE A 2 1.22 -16.46 -27.85
N ASN A 3 2.35 -16.29 -27.16
CA ASN A 3 3.64 -16.94 -27.42
C ASN A 3 3.47 -18.48 -27.45
N GLU A 4 4.26 -19.23 -28.23
CA GLU A 4 4.17 -20.71 -28.27
C GLU A 4 4.23 -21.33 -26.87
N LYS A 5 5.04 -20.74 -25.98
CA LYS A 5 5.18 -21.12 -24.57
C LYS A 5 3.88 -21.01 -23.77
N THR A 6 3.02 -20.04 -24.08
CA THR A 6 1.72 -19.87 -23.42
C THR A 6 0.64 -20.83 -23.94
N LYS A 7 0.80 -21.40 -25.14
CA LYS A 7 -0.10 -22.45 -25.65
C LYS A 7 0.05 -23.77 -24.87
N LEU A 8 1.24 -24.03 -24.29
CA LEU A 8 1.50 -25.19 -23.43
C LEU A 8 0.57 -25.22 -22.21
N LEU A 9 0.38 -24.07 -21.55
CA LEU A 9 -0.53 -23.92 -20.41
C LEU A 9 -1.97 -24.31 -20.77
N PHE A 10 -2.47 -23.81 -21.90
CA PHE A 10 -3.84 -24.11 -22.35
C PHE A 10 -4.02 -25.57 -22.74
N LYS A 11 -3.05 -26.18 -23.44
CA LYS A 11 -3.09 -27.61 -23.80
C LYS A 11 -3.06 -28.48 -22.53
N TRP A 12 -2.27 -28.09 -21.53
CA TRP A 12 -2.20 -28.75 -20.23
C TRP A 12 -3.52 -28.65 -19.44
N LEU A 13 -4.08 -27.44 -19.27
CA LEU A 13 -5.38 -27.20 -18.63
C LEU A 13 -6.52 -27.97 -19.33
N SER A 14 -6.41 -28.18 -20.64
CA SER A 14 -7.41 -28.90 -21.43
C SER A 14 -7.50 -30.40 -21.09
N ARG A 15 -6.50 -30.95 -20.40
CA ARG A 15 -6.46 -32.37 -20.02
C ARG A 15 -7.17 -32.65 -18.69
N GLU A 16 -7.08 -31.72 -17.74
CA GLU A 16 -7.73 -31.80 -16.41
C GLU A 16 -9.12 -31.10 -16.38
N LYS A 17 -9.77 -30.99 -17.54
CA LYS A 17 -11.03 -30.23 -17.74
C LYS A 17 -12.12 -30.51 -16.70
N LYS A 18 -12.30 -31.77 -16.30
CA LYS A 18 -13.37 -32.16 -15.37
C LYS A 18 -13.16 -31.57 -13.96
N VAL A 19 -11.92 -31.56 -13.47
CA VAL A 19 -11.59 -31.01 -12.15
C VAL A 19 -11.59 -29.49 -12.20
N ILE A 20 -10.99 -28.92 -13.25
CA ILE A 20 -10.94 -27.47 -13.47
C ILE A 20 -12.36 -26.88 -13.61
N TYR A 21 -13.25 -27.56 -14.35
CA TYR A 21 -14.64 -27.14 -14.48
C TYR A 21 -15.37 -27.10 -13.13
N ASN A 22 -15.15 -28.09 -12.27
CA ASN A 22 -15.75 -28.10 -10.93
C ASN A 22 -15.21 -26.97 -10.05
N ILE A 23 -13.90 -26.68 -10.12
CA ILE A 23 -13.28 -25.58 -9.36
C ILE A 23 -13.81 -24.22 -9.84
N TYR A 24 -13.90 -24.00 -11.16
CA TYR A 24 -14.47 -22.78 -11.72
C TYR A 24 -15.97 -22.64 -11.48
N GLY A 25 -16.73 -23.74 -11.52
CA GLY A 25 -18.15 -23.73 -11.18
C GLY A 25 -18.38 -23.31 -9.73
N LEU A 26 -17.56 -23.80 -8.80
CA LEU A 26 -17.58 -23.37 -7.40
C LEU A 26 -17.15 -21.90 -7.23
N ALA A 27 -16.08 -21.47 -7.92
CA ALA A 27 -15.62 -20.09 -7.90
C ALA A 27 -16.67 -19.12 -8.45
N LEU A 28 -17.42 -19.53 -9.49
CA LEU A 28 -18.52 -18.76 -10.07
C LEU A 28 -19.65 -18.58 -9.07
N LEU A 29 -20.07 -19.67 -8.43
CA LEU A 29 -21.14 -19.63 -7.44
C LEU A 29 -20.72 -18.82 -6.20
N GLN A 30 -19.48 -19.00 -5.75
CA GLN A 30 -18.91 -18.20 -4.66
C GLN A 30 -18.89 -16.72 -5.03
N GLY A 31 -18.40 -16.36 -6.22
CA GLY A 31 -18.35 -14.99 -6.71
C GLY A 31 -19.73 -14.36 -6.83
N ALA A 32 -20.73 -15.09 -7.32
CA ALA A 32 -22.11 -14.63 -7.38
C ALA A 32 -22.72 -14.35 -5.99
N LEU A 33 -22.52 -15.26 -5.03
CA LEU A 33 -22.99 -15.06 -3.65
C LEU A 33 -22.24 -13.96 -2.92
N TYR A 34 -20.98 -13.71 -3.28
CA TYR A 34 -20.16 -12.67 -2.66
C TYR A 34 -20.73 -11.26 -2.88
N ILE A 35 -21.44 -11.06 -4.01
CA ILE A 35 -22.14 -9.81 -4.34
C ILE A 35 -23.36 -9.57 -3.45
N THR A 36 -23.96 -10.64 -2.92
CA THR A 36 -25.10 -10.54 -2.01
C THR A 36 -24.75 -9.71 -0.78
N ILE A 37 -23.48 -9.72 -0.33
CA ILE A 37 -23.02 -8.98 0.85
C ILE A 37 -23.23 -7.46 0.70
N PRO A 38 -22.72 -6.77 -0.34
CA PRO A 38 -23.01 -5.34 -0.56
C PRO A 38 -24.50 -5.03 -0.65
N LEU A 39 -25.28 -5.88 -1.34
CA LEU A 39 -26.72 -5.71 -1.51
C LEU A 39 -27.50 -5.84 -0.20
N THR A 40 -27.10 -6.76 0.69
CA THR A 40 -27.77 -6.90 1.99
C THR A 40 -27.38 -5.78 2.94
N ILE A 41 -26.12 -5.32 2.91
CA ILE A 41 -25.66 -4.15 3.68
C ILE A 41 -26.43 -2.89 3.25
N GLN A 42 -26.63 -2.69 1.94
CA GLN A 42 -27.50 -1.63 1.41
C GLN A 42 -28.87 -1.64 2.09
N GLY A 43 -29.51 -2.81 2.10
CA GLY A 43 -30.83 -3.00 2.69
C GLY A 43 -30.84 -2.67 4.18
N ILE A 44 -29.88 -3.22 4.93
CA ILE A 44 -29.74 -2.97 6.37
C ILE A 44 -29.59 -1.48 6.67
N ILE A 45 -28.72 -0.77 5.96
CA ILE A 45 -28.51 0.68 6.15
C ILE A 45 -29.80 1.45 5.83
N THR A 46 -30.44 1.13 4.70
CA THR A 46 -31.68 1.80 4.27
C THR A 46 -32.79 1.63 5.30
N TYR A 47 -32.99 0.43 5.84
CA TYR A 47 -33.99 0.18 6.87
C TYR A 47 -33.61 0.76 8.24
N THR A 48 -32.32 0.82 8.57
CA THR A 48 -31.85 1.43 9.82
C THR A 48 -32.09 2.94 9.82
N MET A 49 -31.87 3.61 8.68
CA MET A 49 -32.14 5.04 8.53
C MET A 49 -33.64 5.39 8.62
N ALA A 50 -34.53 4.43 8.35
CA ALA A 50 -35.96 4.59 8.58
C ALA A 50 -36.37 4.59 10.06
N GLY A 51 -35.42 4.39 10.99
CA GLY A 51 -35.58 4.67 12.43
C GLY A 51 -36.43 3.67 13.21
N ARG A 52 -36.71 2.47 12.66
CA ARG A 52 -37.45 1.41 13.36
C ARG A 52 -36.82 0.04 13.09
N PHE A 53 -36.72 -0.78 14.14
CA PHE A 53 -36.40 -2.20 14.00
C PHE A 53 -37.53 -2.92 13.28
N SER A 54 -37.36 -3.13 11.97
CA SER A 54 -38.31 -3.84 11.12
C SER A 54 -37.98 -5.33 11.05
N SER A 55 -39.00 -6.17 10.86
CA SER A 55 -38.81 -7.61 10.57
C SER A 55 -37.91 -7.83 9.34
N SER A 56 -37.93 -6.90 8.38
CA SER A 56 -37.06 -6.89 7.19
C SER A 56 -35.58 -6.78 7.56
N LEU A 57 -35.21 -5.96 8.55
CA LEU A 57 -33.83 -5.83 9.02
C LEU A 57 -33.31 -7.14 9.64
N ALA A 58 -34.14 -7.81 10.43
CA ALA A 58 -33.82 -9.11 11.02
C ALA A 58 -33.64 -10.20 9.95
N LEU A 59 -34.55 -10.24 8.97
CA LEU A 59 -34.48 -11.18 7.84
C LEU A 59 -33.23 -10.96 6.97
N LEU A 60 -32.93 -9.71 6.61
CA LEU A 60 -31.74 -9.34 5.82
C LEU A 60 -30.45 -9.70 6.56
N SER A 61 -30.39 -9.47 7.86
CA SER A 61 -29.25 -9.83 8.69
C SER A 61 -29.05 -11.35 8.74
N PHE A 62 -30.13 -12.12 8.94
CA PHE A 62 -30.08 -13.58 8.91
C PHE A 62 -29.64 -14.12 7.55
N LEU A 63 -30.19 -13.60 6.45
CA LEU A 63 -29.83 -14.00 5.09
C LEU A 63 -28.36 -13.71 4.78
N THR A 64 -27.83 -12.59 5.28
CA THR A 64 -26.40 -12.24 5.14
C THR A 64 -25.50 -13.24 5.86
N ILE A 65 -25.86 -13.63 7.09
CA ILE A 65 -25.10 -14.62 7.87
C ILE A 65 -25.11 -15.97 7.14
N MET A 66 -26.27 -16.40 6.64
CA MET A 66 -26.40 -17.65 5.89
C MET A 66 -25.62 -17.63 4.58
N ALA A 67 -25.67 -16.53 3.83
CA ALA A 67 -24.90 -16.35 2.61
C ALA A 67 -23.39 -16.43 2.90
N THR A 68 -22.93 -15.77 3.97
CA THR A 68 -21.52 -15.79 4.39
C THR A 68 -21.07 -17.20 4.80
N LEU A 69 -21.90 -17.93 5.54
CA LEU A 69 -21.65 -19.32 5.90
C LEU A 69 -21.54 -20.21 4.65
N PHE A 70 -22.43 -20.03 3.67
CA PHE A 70 -22.40 -20.82 2.45
C PHE A 70 -21.17 -20.52 1.59
N ILE A 71 -20.78 -19.25 1.46
CA ILE A 71 -19.53 -18.84 0.80
C ILE A 71 -18.33 -19.57 1.44
N GLY A 72 -18.27 -19.62 2.78
CA GLY A 72 -17.22 -20.34 3.51
C GLY A 72 -17.21 -21.85 3.23
N LEU A 73 -18.38 -22.49 3.20
CA LEU A 73 -18.49 -23.92 2.87
C LEU A 73 -18.03 -24.23 1.45
N LEU A 74 -18.40 -23.41 0.46
CA LEU A 74 -17.93 -23.54 -0.92
C LEU A 74 -16.40 -23.38 -1.01
N GLN A 75 -15.83 -22.43 -0.25
CA GLN A 75 -14.38 -22.20 -0.24
C GLN A 75 -13.63 -23.41 0.32
N LEU A 76 -14.10 -24.02 1.42
CA LEU A 76 -13.52 -25.25 1.97
C LEU A 76 -13.53 -26.38 0.93
N TRP A 77 -14.61 -26.49 0.16
CA TRP A 77 -14.71 -27.49 -0.91
C TRP A 77 -13.75 -27.22 -2.05
N GLN A 78 -13.64 -25.97 -2.48
CA GLN A 78 -12.72 -25.55 -3.52
C GLN A 78 -11.26 -25.84 -3.12
N MET A 79 -10.88 -25.57 -1.86
CA MET A 79 -9.56 -25.89 -1.32
C MET A 79 -9.28 -27.39 -1.34
N ARG A 80 -10.26 -28.24 -1.00
CA ARG A 80 -10.08 -29.70 -1.03
C ARG A 80 -9.90 -30.24 -2.45
N LEU A 81 -10.66 -29.72 -3.42
CA LEU A 81 -10.48 -30.10 -4.83
C LEU A 81 -9.11 -29.68 -5.36
N ASN A 82 -8.60 -28.52 -4.92
CA ASN A 82 -7.26 -28.08 -5.26
C ASN A 82 -6.18 -29.02 -4.72
N GLU A 83 -6.31 -29.50 -3.49
CA GLU A 83 -5.36 -30.47 -2.91
C GLU A 83 -5.30 -31.77 -3.73
N THR A 84 -6.47 -32.34 -4.07
CA THR A 84 -6.54 -33.53 -4.92
C THR A 84 -5.92 -33.29 -6.30
N LEU A 85 -6.09 -32.09 -6.87
CA LEU A 85 -5.44 -31.74 -8.13
C LEU A 85 -3.91 -31.69 -7.97
N GLN A 86 -3.39 -31.09 -6.90
CA GLN A 86 -1.95 -31.04 -6.62
C GLN A 86 -1.35 -32.43 -6.44
N GLU A 87 -2.01 -33.34 -5.72
CA GLU A 87 -1.63 -34.75 -5.59
C GLU A 87 -1.56 -35.41 -6.98
N ARG A 88 -2.60 -35.23 -7.81
CA ARG A 88 -2.68 -35.82 -9.15
C ARG A 88 -1.58 -35.33 -10.08
N ILE A 89 -1.27 -34.04 -10.05
CA ILE A 89 -0.19 -33.44 -10.85
C ILE A 89 1.15 -34.09 -10.49
N PHE A 90 1.45 -34.19 -9.19
CA PHE A 90 2.73 -34.74 -8.74
C PHE A 90 2.87 -36.22 -9.05
N CYS A 91 1.87 -37.03 -8.71
CA CYS A 91 1.86 -38.45 -9.00
C CYS A 91 1.96 -38.71 -10.51
N GLY A 92 1.17 -37.99 -11.32
CA GLY A 92 1.15 -38.15 -12.77
C GLY A 92 2.45 -37.72 -13.46
N LEU A 93 3.10 -36.65 -13.02
CA LEU A 93 4.40 -36.23 -13.57
C LEU A 93 5.52 -37.16 -13.11
N THR A 94 5.51 -37.61 -11.85
CA THR A 94 6.50 -38.57 -11.31
C THR A 94 6.47 -39.88 -12.09
N GLU A 95 5.27 -40.41 -12.35
CA GLU A 95 5.09 -41.64 -13.11
C GLU A 95 5.62 -41.52 -14.55
N ARG A 96 5.34 -40.42 -15.24
CA ARG A 96 5.81 -40.17 -16.61
C ARG A 96 7.32 -40.00 -16.68
N ILE A 97 7.88 -39.22 -15.77
CA ILE A 97 9.33 -39.00 -15.70
C ILE A 97 10.04 -40.31 -15.39
N SER A 98 9.47 -41.17 -14.53
CA SER A 98 10.01 -42.50 -14.23
C SER A 98 10.14 -43.41 -15.47
N LYS A 99 9.32 -43.23 -16.52
CA LYS A 99 9.45 -44.01 -17.76
C LYS A 99 10.60 -43.54 -18.65
N VAL A 100 10.99 -42.28 -18.50
CA VAL A 100 12.00 -41.61 -19.33
C VAL A 100 13.40 -41.76 -18.68
N ILE A 101 13.45 -41.80 -17.34
CA ILE A 101 14.65 -42.08 -16.56
C ILE A 101 15.21 -43.46 -16.92
N GLY A 102 16.36 -43.49 -17.61
CA GLY A 102 17.07 -44.72 -17.99
C GLY A 102 17.30 -44.91 -19.49
N THR A 103 16.78 -44.01 -20.34
CA THR A 103 16.88 -44.15 -21.80
C THR A 103 17.99 -43.32 -22.46
N ASP A 104 18.52 -42.29 -21.80
CA ASP A 104 19.59 -41.41 -22.33
C ASP A 104 20.37 -40.73 -21.19
N ASN A 105 21.69 -40.55 -21.35
CA ASN A 105 22.56 -39.88 -20.38
C ASN A 105 22.22 -38.39 -20.23
N GLY A 106 21.72 -37.73 -21.29
CA GLY A 106 21.34 -36.31 -21.25
C GLY A 106 20.12 -35.98 -20.38
N ILE A 107 19.30 -36.99 -20.04
CA ILE A 107 18.14 -36.81 -19.15
C ILE A 107 18.60 -36.68 -17.69
N ARG A 108 19.78 -37.21 -17.34
CA ARG A 108 20.31 -37.21 -15.97
C ARG A 108 20.64 -35.80 -15.46
N GLU A 109 21.13 -34.93 -16.33
CA GLU A 109 21.39 -33.52 -16.00
C GLU A 109 20.09 -32.71 -15.91
N LYS A 110 19.14 -32.98 -16.82
CA LYS A 110 17.85 -32.29 -16.88
C LYS A 110 16.87 -32.70 -15.76
N ILE A 111 17.07 -33.85 -15.09
CA ILE A 111 16.19 -34.36 -14.01
C ILE A 111 15.97 -33.34 -12.88
N THR A 112 16.92 -32.41 -12.71
CA THR A 112 16.82 -31.28 -11.79
C THR A 112 15.60 -30.40 -12.04
N HIS A 113 15.08 -30.36 -13.27
CA HIS A 113 13.82 -29.69 -13.61
C HIS A 113 12.59 -30.33 -12.95
N PHE A 114 12.70 -31.53 -12.37
CA PHE A 114 11.64 -32.11 -11.54
C PHE A 114 11.24 -31.20 -10.36
N PHE A 115 12.17 -30.39 -9.84
CA PHE A 115 11.84 -29.43 -8.78
C PHE A 115 10.82 -28.36 -9.22
N GLU A 116 10.67 -28.10 -10.53
CA GLU A 116 9.63 -27.20 -11.04
C GLU A 116 8.21 -27.76 -10.85
N VAL A 117 8.04 -29.07 -10.58
CA VAL A 117 6.73 -29.66 -10.26
C VAL A 117 6.13 -28.99 -9.02
N VAL A 118 6.96 -28.63 -8.03
CA VAL A 118 6.49 -27.92 -6.83
C VAL A 118 6.00 -26.51 -7.18
N THR A 119 6.73 -25.80 -8.04
CA THR A 119 6.34 -24.50 -8.59
C THR A 119 5.00 -24.60 -9.33
N LEU A 120 4.84 -25.65 -10.13
CA LEU A 120 3.63 -25.93 -10.89
C LEU A 120 2.42 -26.21 -9.98
N GLN A 121 2.57 -27.08 -8.97
CA GLN A 121 1.50 -27.41 -8.01
C GLN A 121 1.00 -26.17 -7.25
N LYS A 122 1.94 -25.40 -6.67
CA LYS A 122 1.60 -24.19 -5.92
C LYS A 122 1.02 -23.12 -6.84
N GLY A 123 1.59 -22.97 -8.04
CA GLY A 123 1.14 -21.99 -9.00
C GLY A 123 -0.27 -22.26 -9.50
N ILE A 124 -0.57 -23.49 -9.90
CA ILE A 124 -1.90 -23.89 -10.39
C ILE A 124 -2.95 -23.68 -9.31
N GLY A 125 -2.66 -24.04 -8.06
CA GLY A 125 -3.60 -23.82 -6.97
C GLY A 125 -3.89 -22.33 -6.74
N LYS A 126 -2.87 -21.48 -6.80
CA LYS A 126 -3.07 -20.03 -6.71
C LYS A 126 -3.91 -19.48 -7.87
N ILE A 127 -3.72 -19.96 -9.10
CA ILE A 127 -4.53 -19.52 -10.25
C ILE A 127 -5.98 -20.00 -10.13
N LEU A 128 -6.19 -21.29 -9.86
CA LEU A 128 -7.53 -21.86 -9.83
C LEU A 128 -8.38 -21.32 -8.69
N LEU A 129 -7.74 -20.94 -7.57
CA LEU A 129 -8.42 -20.36 -6.43
C LEU A 129 -8.48 -18.83 -6.53
N GLU A 130 -7.35 -18.13 -6.37
CA GLU A 130 -7.31 -16.68 -6.19
C GLU A 130 -7.56 -15.91 -7.49
N PHE A 131 -6.88 -16.28 -8.57
CA PHE A 131 -7.01 -15.58 -9.86
C PHE A 131 -8.44 -15.70 -10.40
N SER A 132 -9.02 -16.90 -10.28
CA SER A 132 -10.34 -17.20 -10.84
C SER A 132 -11.46 -16.52 -10.07
N PHE A 133 -11.41 -16.56 -8.74
CA PHE A 133 -12.32 -15.78 -7.91
C PHE A 133 -12.21 -14.28 -8.20
N SER A 134 -10.99 -13.75 -8.35
CA SER A 134 -10.76 -12.33 -8.64
C SER A 134 -11.36 -11.91 -9.98
N VAL A 135 -11.15 -12.70 -11.05
CA VAL A 135 -11.73 -12.42 -12.38
C VAL A 135 -13.26 -12.42 -12.32
N ILE A 136 -13.85 -13.43 -11.68
CA ILE A 136 -15.30 -13.57 -11.54
C ILE A 136 -15.87 -12.41 -10.72
N SER A 137 -15.22 -12.06 -9.60
CA SER A 137 -15.59 -10.94 -8.74
C SER A 137 -15.53 -9.60 -9.48
N ILE A 138 -14.51 -9.38 -10.32
CA ILE A 138 -14.41 -8.19 -11.17
C ILE A 138 -15.58 -8.14 -12.16
N ILE A 139 -15.83 -9.23 -12.90
CA ILE A 139 -16.90 -9.27 -13.90
C ILE A 139 -18.24 -8.95 -13.26
N PHE A 140 -18.57 -9.62 -12.16
CA PHE A 140 -19.83 -9.42 -11.47
C PHE A 140 -19.94 -8.06 -10.80
N GLY A 141 -18.86 -7.56 -10.19
CA GLY A 141 -18.84 -6.23 -9.58
C GLY A 141 -19.03 -5.12 -10.61
N LEU A 142 -18.33 -5.21 -11.75
CA LEU A 142 -18.48 -4.28 -12.86
C LEU A 142 -19.84 -4.37 -13.56
N LEU A 143 -20.47 -5.55 -13.57
CA LEU A 143 -21.82 -5.74 -14.09
C LEU A 143 -22.88 -5.10 -13.18
N LEU A 144 -22.67 -5.13 -11.85
CA LEU A 144 -23.64 -4.60 -10.91
C LEU A 144 -23.55 -3.08 -10.74
N LEU A 145 -22.35 -2.49 -10.80
CA LEU A 145 -22.16 -1.05 -10.62
C LEU A 145 -23.08 -0.15 -11.48
N PRO A 146 -23.28 -0.42 -12.79
CA PRO A 146 -24.23 0.29 -13.64
C PRO A 146 -25.68 0.27 -13.13
N ALA A 147 -26.08 -0.74 -12.37
CA ALA A 147 -27.43 -0.85 -11.83
C ALA A 147 -27.72 0.21 -10.74
N TYR A 148 -26.69 0.82 -10.15
CA TYR A 148 -26.85 1.91 -9.19
C TYR A 148 -26.85 3.29 -9.82
N SER A 149 -26.00 3.54 -10.82
CA SER A 149 -25.94 4.80 -11.55
C SER A 149 -25.25 4.61 -12.89
N ASN A 150 -25.75 5.30 -13.93
CA ASN A 150 -25.15 5.31 -15.26
C ASN A 150 -23.71 5.87 -15.25
N TRP A 151 -23.38 6.76 -14.30
CA TRP A 151 -22.02 7.29 -14.15
C TRP A 151 -21.00 6.17 -13.89
N PHE A 152 -21.38 5.11 -13.17
CA PHE A 152 -20.49 3.99 -12.88
C PHE A 152 -20.10 3.16 -14.10
N VAL A 153 -20.85 3.22 -15.21
CA VAL A 153 -20.47 2.57 -16.48
C VAL A 153 -19.15 3.13 -17.00
N LEU A 154 -18.99 4.46 -16.97
CA LEU A 154 -17.77 5.12 -17.42
C LEU A 154 -16.56 4.65 -16.61
N PHE A 155 -16.71 4.55 -15.28
CA PHE A 155 -15.66 4.07 -14.39
C PHE A 155 -15.29 2.61 -14.64
N SER A 156 -16.28 1.75 -14.88
CA SER A 156 -16.05 0.36 -15.24
C SER A 156 -15.20 0.21 -16.51
N VAL A 157 -15.48 1.02 -17.52
CA VAL A 157 -14.70 1.02 -18.77
C VAL A 157 -13.28 1.55 -18.55
N VAL A 158 -13.13 2.68 -17.85
CA VAL A 158 -11.81 3.27 -17.55
C VAL A 158 -10.94 2.29 -16.76
N LEU A 159 -11.49 1.63 -15.75
CA LEU A 159 -10.79 0.60 -14.97
C LEU A 159 -10.28 -0.53 -15.88
N GLY A 160 -11.16 -1.06 -16.74
CA GLY A 160 -10.82 -2.13 -17.67
C GLY A 160 -9.69 -1.74 -18.64
N VAL A 161 -9.74 -0.53 -19.19
CA VAL A 161 -8.71 0.00 -20.10
C VAL A 161 -7.37 0.16 -19.40
N VAL A 162 -7.35 0.79 -18.22
CA VAL A 162 -6.10 1.00 -17.46
C VAL A 162 -5.48 -0.34 -17.08
N PHE A 163 -6.30 -1.29 -16.60
CA PHE A 163 -5.85 -2.64 -16.30
C PHE A 163 -5.24 -3.33 -17.53
N TYR A 164 -5.91 -3.27 -18.68
CA TYR A 164 -5.41 -3.82 -19.94
C TYR A 164 -4.05 -3.22 -20.34
N LEU A 165 -3.89 -1.89 -20.22
CA LEU A 165 -2.63 -1.21 -20.53
C LEU A 165 -1.49 -1.64 -19.60
N ILE A 166 -1.75 -1.76 -18.30
CA ILE A 166 -0.74 -2.18 -17.32
C ILE A 166 -0.24 -3.60 -17.63
N VAL A 167 -1.16 -4.52 -17.91
CA VAL A 167 -0.80 -5.92 -18.22
C VAL A 167 -0.03 -6.02 -19.54
N THR A 168 -0.49 -5.34 -20.58
CA THR A 168 0.11 -5.45 -21.92
C THR A 168 1.47 -4.75 -22.04
N TYR A 169 1.62 -3.57 -21.44
CA TYR A 169 2.86 -2.79 -21.52
C TYR A 169 4.01 -3.44 -20.73
N TYR A 170 3.76 -3.85 -19.49
CA TYR A 170 4.81 -4.37 -18.61
C TYR A 170 4.96 -5.90 -18.67
N GLY A 171 3.92 -6.64 -19.09
CA GLY A 171 3.88 -8.10 -18.97
C GLY A 171 4.89 -8.86 -19.83
N LYS A 172 5.15 -8.39 -21.06
CA LYS A 172 6.14 -9.05 -21.96
C LYS A 172 7.55 -9.00 -21.37
N LYS A 173 7.97 -7.81 -20.95
CA LYS A 173 9.30 -7.58 -20.36
C LYS A 173 9.49 -8.38 -19.07
N ALA A 174 8.48 -8.41 -18.21
CA ALA A 174 8.53 -9.18 -16.96
C ALA A 174 8.66 -10.69 -17.22
N GLN A 175 7.93 -11.23 -18.20
CA GLN A 175 7.98 -12.65 -18.53
C GLN A 175 9.38 -13.09 -19.00
N ASP A 176 9.97 -12.33 -19.94
CA ASP A 176 11.29 -12.65 -20.49
C ASP A 176 12.39 -12.58 -19.43
N ALA A 177 12.36 -11.53 -18.59
CA ALA A 177 13.30 -11.38 -17.48
C ALA A 177 13.17 -12.51 -16.43
N ASN A 178 11.95 -12.99 -16.15
CA ASN A 178 11.74 -14.11 -15.22
C ASN A 178 12.27 -15.43 -15.78
N ILE A 179 12.05 -15.70 -17.08
CA ILE A 179 12.59 -16.88 -17.76
C ILE A 179 14.13 -16.88 -17.70
N ASN A 180 14.77 -15.75 -17.99
CA ASN A 180 16.23 -15.62 -17.95
C ASN A 180 16.79 -15.80 -16.52
N THR A 181 16.17 -15.14 -15.53
CA THR A 181 16.51 -15.31 -14.11
C THR A 181 16.43 -16.78 -13.70
N SER A 182 15.36 -17.45 -14.11
CA SER A 182 15.13 -18.86 -13.78
C SER A 182 16.12 -19.78 -14.50
N THR A 183 16.52 -19.48 -15.74
CA THR A 183 17.54 -20.24 -16.48
C THR A 183 18.91 -20.14 -15.80
N LYS A 184 19.32 -18.95 -15.36
CA LYS A 184 20.60 -18.73 -14.68
C LYS A 184 20.73 -19.48 -13.35
N LYS A 185 19.63 -19.63 -12.59
CA LYS A 185 19.63 -20.46 -11.36
C LYS A 185 20.04 -21.91 -11.61
N TYR A 186 19.56 -22.51 -12.70
CA TYR A 186 19.91 -23.89 -13.05
C TYR A 186 21.34 -23.98 -13.59
N GLN A 187 21.80 -22.98 -14.35
CA GLN A 187 23.19 -22.91 -14.81
C GLN A 187 24.16 -22.86 -13.62
N ILE A 188 23.89 -22.01 -12.63
CA ILE A 188 24.67 -21.94 -11.38
C ILE A 188 24.64 -23.30 -10.66
N PHE A 189 23.47 -23.93 -10.53
CA PHE A 189 23.37 -25.26 -9.92
C PHE A 189 24.21 -26.30 -10.68
N THR A 190 24.14 -26.34 -12.01
CA THR A 190 24.95 -27.26 -12.82
C THR A 190 26.44 -27.00 -12.66
N SER A 191 26.86 -25.73 -12.67
CA SER A 191 28.25 -25.31 -12.44
C SER A 191 28.73 -25.75 -11.05
N LEU A 192 27.94 -25.55 -9.99
CA LEU A 192 28.28 -26.02 -8.64
C LEU A 192 28.31 -27.54 -8.54
N SER A 193 27.35 -28.23 -9.16
CA SER A 193 27.26 -29.70 -9.12
C SER A 193 28.38 -30.41 -9.87
N SER A 194 29.06 -29.72 -10.79
CA SER A 194 30.23 -30.23 -11.48
C SER A 194 31.49 -30.29 -10.61
N PHE A 195 31.49 -29.63 -9.44
CA PHE A 195 32.62 -29.51 -8.49
C PHE A 195 33.94 -28.96 -9.06
N GLU A 196 34.01 -28.69 -10.37
CA GLU A 196 35.21 -28.21 -11.11
C GLU A 196 35.11 -26.71 -11.50
N ALA A 197 34.01 -26.03 -11.17
CA ALA A 197 33.79 -24.65 -11.59
C ALA A 197 34.69 -23.65 -10.83
N SER A 198 35.44 -22.84 -11.58
CA SER A 198 36.22 -21.71 -11.05
C SER A 198 35.32 -20.66 -10.38
N HIS A 199 35.84 -20.02 -9.32
CA HIS A 199 35.19 -18.91 -8.64
C HIS A 199 34.83 -17.75 -9.60
N GLU A 200 35.64 -17.46 -10.62
CA GLU A 200 35.37 -16.41 -11.60
C GLU A 200 34.15 -16.73 -12.48
N LYS A 201 33.97 -18.00 -12.85
CA LYS A 201 32.81 -18.44 -13.66
C LYS A 201 31.53 -18.35 -12.84
N ILE A 202 31.58 -18.76 -11.57
CA ILE A 202 30.45 -18.64 -10.65
C ILE A 202 30.10 -17.17 -10.41
N ASP A 203 31.10 -16.31 -10.22
CA ASP A 203 30.89 -14.87 -10.02
C ASP A 203 30.24 -14.21 -11.25
N SER A 204 30.68 -14.56 -12.46
CA SER A 204 30.06 -14.09 -13.70
C SER A 204 28.61 -14.55 -13.83
N GLU A 205 28.31 -15.83 -13.57
CA GLU A 205 26.94 -16.35 -13.63
C GLU A 205 26.04 -15.72 -12.54
N LEU A 206 26.60 -15.41 -11.37
CA LEU A 206 25.91 -14.72 -10.29
C LEU A 206 25.59 -13.26 -10.65
N ASN A 207 26.54 -12.54 -11.25
CA ASN A 207 26.32 -11.16 -11.71
C ASN A 207 25.20 -11.08 -12.76
N GLU A 208 25.21 -11.97 -13.75
CA GLU A 208 24.13 -12.05 -14.74
C GLU A 208 22.78 -12.41 -14.10
N TYR A 209 22.75 -13.31 -13.11
CA TYR A 209 21.54 -13.61 -12.35
C TYR A 209 21.01 -12.37 -11.63
N LEU A 210 21.88 -11.60 -10.97
CA LEU A 210 21.50 -10.37 -10.25
C LEU A 210 20.95 -9.31 -11.21
N ASP A 211 21.54 -9.16 -12.39
CA ASP A 211 21.05 -8.22 -13.42
C ASP A 211 19.65 -8.59 -13.91
N TYR A 212 19.42 -9.84 -14.31
CA TYR A 212 18.08 -10.29 -14.74
C TYR A 212 17.06 -10.20 -13.60
N ARG A 213 17.48 -10.49 -12.35
CA ARG A 213 16.61 -10.37 -11.17
C ARG A 213 16.20 -8.93 -10.91
N LYS A 214 17.15 -7.99 -11.05
CA LYS A 214 16.92 -6.55 -10.91
C LYS A 214 15.99 -6.04 -12.00
N GLU A 215 16.16 -6.48 -13.24
CA GLU A 215 15.28 -6.11 -14.35
C GLU A 215 13.84 -6.63 -14.17
N TYR A 216 13.68 -7.89 -13.76
CA TYR A 216 12.39 -8.49 -13.43
C TYR A 216 11.69 -7.70 -12.31
N TYR A 217 12.38 -7.49 -11.18
CA TYR A 217 11.79 -6.83 -10.03
C TYR A 217 11.48 -5.36 -10.30
N SER A 218 12.35 -4.62 -11.00
CA SER A 218 12.09 -3.23 -11.38
C SER A 218 10.84 -3.10 -12.26
N THR A 219 10.61 -4.06 -13.16
CA THR A 219 9.40 -4.09 -14.00
C THR A 219 8.15 -4.36 -13.16
N PHE A 220 8.23 -5.34 -12.26
CA PHE A 220 7.14 -5.68 -11.33
C PHE A 220 6.82 -4.53 -10.35
N GLU A 221 7.84 -3.85 -9.85
CA GLU A 221 7.71 -2.69 -8.97
C GLU A 221 6.96 -1.54 -9.67
N LYS A 222 7.28 -1.26 -10.94
CA LYS A 222 6.57 -0.25 -11.74
C LYS A 222 5.10 -0.62 -11.97
N GLN A 223 4.80 -1.90 -12.22
CA GLN A 223 3.43 -2.39 -12.31
C GLN A 223 2.66 -2.14 -11.00
N TYR A 224 3.26 -2.52 -9.88
CA TYR A 224 2.62 -2.40 -8.57
C TYR A 224 2.40 -0.93 -8.17
N LYS A 225 3.41 -0.06 -8.37
CA LYS A 225 3.28 1.39 -8.15
C LYS A 225 2.18 2.02 -9.02
N GLY A 226 2.08 1.63 -10.28
CA GLY A 226 1.03 2.11 -11.18
C GLY A 226 -0.38 1.76 -10.69
N ILE A 227 -0.57 0.54 -10.19
CA ILE A 227 -1.86 0.10 -9.64
C ILE A 227 -2.17 0.79 -8.32
N LEU A 228 -1.18 0.93 -7.44
CA LEU A 228 -1.36 1.64 -6.17
C LEU A 228 -1.79 3.09 -6.41
N PHE A 229 -1.12 3.78 -7.33
CA PHE A 229 -1.49 5.14 -7.73
C PHE A 229 -2.92 5.17 -8.29
N PHE A 230 -3.24 4.27 -9.22
CA PHE A 230 -4.57 4.19 -9.81
C PHE A 230 -5.65 3.89 -8.75
N LYS A 231 -5.39 2.99 -7.80
CA LYS A 231 -6.29 2.67 -6.69
C LYS A 231 -6.61 3.90 -5.84
N VAL A 232 -5.60 4.63 -5.39
CA VAL A 232 -5.80 5.82 -4.56
C VAL A 232 -6.59 6.87 -5.33
N PHE A 233 -6.18 7.15 -6.57
CA PHE A 233 -6.87 8.10 -7.44
C PHE A 233 -8.34 7.71 -7.67
N PHE A 234 -8.60 6.45 -7.99
CA PHE A 234 -9.93 5.95 -8.31
C PHE A 234 -10.86 5.97 -7.09
N ILE A 235 -10.38 5.57 -5.90
CA ILE A 235 -11.13 5.69 -4.64
C ILE A 235 -11.46 7.16 -4.35
N SER A 236 -10.50 8.08 -4.49
CA SER A 236 -10.76 9.51 -4.26
C SER A 236 -11.83 10.08 -5.19
N VAL A 237 -11.78 9.75 -6.48
CA VAL A 237 -12.78 10.23 -7.46
C VAL A 237 -14.16 9.65 -7.16
N LEU A 238 -14.24 8.36 -6.81
CA LEU A 238 -15.52 7.69 -6.56
C LEU A 238 -16.15 8.09 -5.22
N LEU A 239 -15.36 8.31 -4.18
CA LEU A 239 -15.88 8.86 -2.92
C LEU A 239 -16.48 10.25 -3.13
N PHE A 240 -15.78 11.12 -3.86
CA PHE A 240 -16.27 12.47 -4.15
C PHE A 240 -17.52 12.44 -5.02
N LEU A 241 -17.48 11.69 -6.12
CA LEU A 241 -18.62 11.59 -7.04
C LEU A 241 -19.81 10.90 -6.38
N GLY A 242 -19.60 9.81 -5.66
CA GLY A 242 -20.66 9.09 -4.95
C GLY A 242 -21.31 9.96 -3.88
N SER A 243 -20.53 10.72 -3.11
CA SER A 243 -21.05 11.70 -2.15
C SER A 243 -21.86 12.81 -2.83
N TYR A 244 -21.38 13.28 -3.99
CA TYR A 244 -22.08 14.28 -4.81
C TYR A 244 -23.41 13.74 -5.38
N LEU A 245 -23.43 12.49 -5.85
CA LEU A 245 -24.65 11.83 -6.35
C LEU A 245 -25.69 11.61 -5.23
N VAL A 246 -25.24 11.32 -4.01
CA VAL A 246 -26.13 11.28 -2.84
C VAL A 246 -26.72 12.65 -2.55
N GLN A 247 -25.92 13.71 -2.65
CA GLN A 247 -26.38 15.08 -2.39
C GLN A 247 -27.42 15.57 -3.40
N ILE A 248 -27.30 15.19 -4.69
CA ILE A 248 -28.30 15.51 -5.72
C ILE A 248 -29.56 14.63 -5.59
N GLY A 249 -29.50 13.56 -4.79
CA GLY A 249 -30.61 12.63 -4.60
C GLY A 249 -30.76 11.60 -5.72
N GLU A 250 -29.77 11.47 -6.62
CA GLU A 250 -29.73 10.38 -7.60
C GLU A 250 -29.45 9.03 -6.95
N LEU A 251 -28.84 9.04 -5.76
CA LEU A 251 -28.37 7.83 -5.10
C LEU A 251 -28.68 7.85 -3.60
N ASN A 252 -29.30 6.79 -3.07
CA ASN A 252 -29.60 6.71 -1.65
C ASN A 252 -28.33 6.38 -0.83
N ILE A 253 -28.27 6.77 0.45
CA ILE A 253 -27.12 6.51 1.31
C ILE A 253 -26.80 5.00 1.40
N GLY A 254 -27.81 4.14 1.42
CA GLY A 254 -27.60 2.69 1.34
C GLY A 254 -26.92 2.26 0.02
N GLN A 255 -27.38 2.80 -1.12
CA GLN A 255 -26.81 2.52 -2.44
C GLN A 255 -25.38 3.05 -2.55
N PHE A 256 -25.07 4.15 -1.87
CA PHE A 256 -23.73 4.74 -1.85
C PHE A 256 -22.76 3.79 -1.19
N VAL A 257 -23.08 3.35 0.01
CA VAL A 257 -22.26 2.39 0.73
C VAL A 257 -22.13 1.07 -0.04
N ALA A 258 -23.20 0.60 -0.68
CA ALA A 258 -23.16 -0.62 -1.48
C ALA A 258 -22.25 -0.50 -2.70
N SER A 259 -22.39 0.60 -3.47
CA SER A 259 -21.53 0.88 -4.62
C SER A 259 -20.05 1.01 -4.19
N GLU A 260 -19.78 1.69 -3.08
CA GLU A 260 -18.43 1.86 -2.53
C GLU A 260 -17.81 0.51 -2.11
N ILE A 261 -18.56 -0.34 -1.41
CA ILE A 261 -18.11 -1.69 -1.07
C ILE A 261 -17.78 -2.49 -2.33
N ILE A 262 -18.65 -2.46 -3.35
CA ILE A 262 -18.40 -3.18 -4.61
C ILE A 262 -17.15 -2.66 -5.31
N ILE A 263 -16.96 -1.34 -5.37
CA ILE A 263 -15.77 -0.72 -5.93
C ILE A 263 -14.51 -1.20 -5.20
N LEU A 264 -14.49 -1.14 -3.87
CA LEU A 264 -13.37 -1.61 -3.05
C LEU A 264 -13.07 -3.09 -3.28
N LEU A 265 -14.11 -3.92 -3.42
CA LEU A 265 -13.96 -5.34 -3.74
C LEU A 265 -13.39 -5.57 -5.14
N VAL A 266 -13.86 -4.84 -6.15
CA VAL A 266 -13.35 -4.92 -7.52
C VAL A 266 -11.87 -4.51 -7.54
N ILE A 267 -11.51 -3.41 -6.89
CA ILE A 267 -10.11 -2.96 -6.79
C ILE A 267 -9.24 -4.01 -6.08
N SER A 268 -9.70 -4.56 -4.95
CA SER A 268 -8.96 -5.60 -4.23
C SER A 268 -8.77 -6.87 -5.08
N SER A 269 -9.78 -7.25 -5.85
CA SER A 269 -9.70 -8.33 -6.82
C SER A 269 -8.71 -8.01 -7.95
N VAL A 270 -8.65 -6.77 -8.44
CA VAL A 270 -7.63 -6.33 -9.41
C VAL A 270 -6.22 -6.42 -8.83
N GLU A 271 -6.00 -6.00 -7.58
CA GLU A 271 -4.70 -6.11 -6.91
C GLU A 271 -4.24 -7.57 -6.78
N LYS A 272 -5.15 -8.46 -6.35
CA LYS A 272 -4.88 -9.91 -6.26
C LYS A 272 -4.59 -10.53 -7.63
N LEU A 273 -5.30 -10.09 -8.66
CA LEU A 273 -5.06 -10.53 -10.04
C LEU A 273 -3.64 -10.13 -10.47
N VAL A 274 -3.21 -8.89 -10.24
CA VAL A 274 -1.84 -8.49 -10.60
C VAL A 274 -0.78 -9.18 -9.75
N GLY A 275 -1.02 -9.32 -8.44
CA GLY A 275 -0.14 -10.09 -7.56
C GLY A 275 -0.03 -11.59 -7.93
N SER A 276 -0.97 -12.11 -8.71
CA SER A 276 -0.93 -13.49 -9.23
C SER A 276 -0.32 -13.60 -10.64
N LEU A 277 -0.08 -12.49 -11.36
CA LEU A 277 0.59 -12.53 -12.67
C LEU A 277 2.02 -13.08 -12.59
N GLY A 278 2.77 -12.76 -11.53
CA GLY A 278 4.10 -13.36 -11.30
C GLY A 278 4.02 -14.89 -11.25
N THR A 279 2.99 -15.41 -10.58
CA THR A 279 2.72 -16.85 -10.52
C THR A 279 2.33 -17.44 -11.87
N CYS A 280 1.60 -16.71 -12.71
CA CYS A 280 1.34 -17.13 -14.09
C CYS A 280 2.65 -17.28 -14.90
N TYR A 281 3.59 -16.34 -14.75
CA TYR A 281 4.89 -16.42 -15.41
C TYR A 281 5.72 -17.60 -14.89
N ASP A 282 5.69 -17.84 -13.58
CA ASP A 282 6.37 -18.98 -12.96
C ASP A 282 5.84 -20.32 -13.48
N ILE A 283 4.51 -20.47 -13.61
CA ILE A 283 3.90 -21.71 -14.14
C ILE A 283 4.29 -21.94 -15.59
N VAL A 284 4.24 -20.91 -16.44
CA VAL A 284 4.65 -21.05 -17.84
C VAL A 284 6.12 -21.46 -17.94
N THR A 285 6.97 -20.92 -17.06
CA THR A 285 8.39 -21.29 -16.97
C THR A 285 8.57 -22.72 -16.48
N ALA A 286 7.83 -23.13 -15.44
CA ALA A 286 7.86 -24.48 -14.89
C ALA A 286 7.41 -25.52 -15.93
N LEU A 287 6.30 -25.27 -16.62
CA LEU A 287 5.79 -26.13 -17.70
C LEU A 287 6.80 -26.25 -18.84
N TYR A 288 7.38 -25.14 -19.29
CA TYR A 288 8.40 -25.15 -20.34
C TYR A 288 9.58 -26.04 -19.96
N LYS A 289 10.09 -25.92 -18.74
CA LYS A 289 11.24 -26.71 -18.27
C LYS A 289 10.92 -28.19 -18.04
N ILE A 290 9.73 -28.50 -17.54
CA ILE A 290 9.26 -29.89 -17.42
C ILE A 290 9.15 -30.51 -18.82
N GLU A 291 8.66 -29.77 -19.81
CA GLU A 291 8.53 -30.26 -21.18
C GLU A 291 9.90 -30.56 -21.84
N LEU A 292 10.95 -29.82 -21.48
CA LEU A 292 12.33 -30.09 -21.94
C LEU A 292 12.86 -31.47 -21.51
N LEU A 293 12.25 -32.14 -20.51
CA LEU A 293 12.56 -33.52 -20.13
C LEU A 293 12.06 -34.53 -21.17
N PHE A 294 11.03 -34.18 -21.95
CA PHE A 294 10.35 -35.07 -22.89
C PHE A 294 10.69 -34.79 -24.37
N GLU A 295 11.61 -33.85 -24.64
CA GLU A 295 12.00 -33.38 -25.98
C GLU A 295 12.37 -34.51 -26.96
N LYS A 296 13.01 -35.59 -26.48
CA LYS A 296 13.43 -36.74 -27.31
C LYS A 296 12.36 -37.84 -27.44
N LYS A 297 11.34 -37.84 -26.58
CA LYS A 297 10.22 -38.81 -26.59
C LYS A 297 8.90 -38.07 -26.33
N PRO A 298 8.39 -37.34 -27.33
CA PRO A 298 7.16 -36.55 -27.19
C PRO A 298 5.94 -37.43 -26.86
N GLU A 299 5.96 -38.71 -27.25
CA GLU A 299 4.89 -39.68 -26.96
C GLU A 299 4.63 -39.91 -25.46
N GLU A 300 5.62 -39.68 -24.58
CA GLU A 300 5.48 -39.80 -23.12
C GLU A 300 5.26 -38.43 -22.43
N SER A 301 5.25 -37.34 -23.21
CA SER A 301 4.92 -36.00 -22.71
C SER A 301 3.55 -35.98 -22.04
N TYR A 302 3.41 -35.13 -21.02
CA TYR A 302 2.13 -34.83 -20.39
C TYR A 302 1.07 -34.33 -21.39
N LEU A 303 1.47 -33.84 -22.56
CA LEU A 303 0.57 -33.28 -23.57
C LEU A 303 0.05 -34.29 -24.59
N GLU A 304 0.65 -35.48 -24.72
CA GLU A 304 0.35 -36.42 -25.83
C GLU A 304 -0.01 -37.86 -25.39
N SER A 305 0.51 -38.37 -24.27
CA SER A 305 0.29 -39.80 -23.91
C SER A 305 -1.08 -40.08 -23.27
N ASN A 306 -1.65 -41.29 -23.40
CA ASN A 306 -2.86 -41.72 -22.67
C ASN A 306 -2.55 -42.13 -21.21
N GLU A 307 -3.52 -42.01 -20.29
CA GLU A 307 -3.35 -42.40 -18.87
C GLU A 307 -2.98 -43.89 -18.75
N THR A 308 -1.76 -44.19 -18.30
CA THR A 308 -1.33 -45.55 -17.98
C THR A 308 -0.90 -45.60 -16.51
N ASN A 309 -1.68 -46.28 -15.67
CA ASN A 309 -1.33 -46.50 -14.26
C ASN A 309 -0.30 -47.63 -14.14
N TYR A 310 0.97 -47.28 -14.25
CA TYR A 310 2.12 -48.16 -14.08
C TYR A 310 2.56 -48.26 -12.60
N LEU A 311 2.43 -47.18 -11.82
CA LEU A 311 2.80 -47.17 -10.40
C LEU A 311 1.59 -47.45 -9.49
N THR A 312 1.66 -48.45 -8.61
CA THR A 312 0.57 -48.78 -7.67
C THR A 312 0.26 -47.66 -6.65
N ALA A 313 1.21 -46.74 -6.42
CA ALA A 313 1.03 -45.60 -5.54
C ALA A 313 0.06 -44.53 -6.09
N THR A 314 -0.07 -44.40 -7.41
CA THR A 314 -0.97 -43.41 -8.04
C THR A 314 -2.44 -43.75 -7.78
N ALA A 315 -2.77 -45.01 -7.48
CA ALA A 315 -4.10 -45.46 -7.08
C ALA A 315 -4.51 -45.04 -5.65
N LYS A 316 -3.58 -44.56 -4.81
CA LYS A 316 -3.86 -44.09 -3.44
C LYS A 316 -4.23 -42.60 -3.36
N VAL A 317 -4.20 -41.87 -4.49
CA VAL A 317 -4.63 -40.46 -4.54
C VAL A 317 -6.03 -40.32 -3.97
N TYR A 318 -6.21 -39.38 -3.04
CA TYR A 318 -7.47 -39.27 -2.29
C TYR A 318 -8.54 -38.59 -3.16
N TYR A 319 -9.56 -39.35 -3.55
CA TYR A 319 -10.74 -38.82 -4.25
C TYR A 319 -11.89 -38.57 -3.28
N PRO A 320 -12.17 -37.31 -2.89
CA PRO A 320 -13.31 -37.01 -2.04
C PRO A 320 -14.63 -37.44 -2.71
N HIS A 321 -15.41 -38.31 -2.04
CA HIS A 321 -16.79 -38.68 -2.42
C HIS A 321 -17.79 -37.54 -2.13
N TYR A 322 -17.41 -36.29 -2.36
CA TYR A 322 -18.18 -35.09 -1.97
C TYR A 322 -19.24 -34.68 -3.00
N THR A 323 -19.34 -35.35 -4.14
CA THR A 323 -20.29 -35.04 -5.23
C THR A 323 -21.76 -35.22 -4.85
N ALA A 324 -22.10 -36.12 -3.91
CA ALA A 324 -23.47 -36.33 -3.45
C ALA A 324 -23.92 -35.28 -2.41
N ARG A 325 -23.05 -34.95 -1.45
CA ARG A 325 -23.32 -33.92 -0.42
C ARG A 325 -23.34 -32.51 -1.02
N LEU A 326 -22.54 -32.25 -2.07
CA LEU A 326 -22.54 -30.99 -2.83
C LEU A 326 -23.89 -30.73 -3.50
N LYS A 327 -24.49 -31.75 -4.12
CA LYS A 327 -25.86 -31.66 -4.64
C LYS A 327 -26.85 -31.41 -3.51
N GLY A 328 -26.73 -32.11 -2.39
CA GLY A 328 -27.59 -31.92 -1.21
C GLY A 328 -27.57 -30.50 -0.63
N LEU A 329 -26.40 -29.88 -0.53
CA LEU A 329 -26.24 -28.51 -0.02
C LEU A 329 -26.67 -27.45 -1.05
N LEU A 330 -26.44 -27.70 -2.34
CA LEU A 330 -27.00 -26.86 -3.41
C LEU A 330 -28.52 -26.92 -3.44
N TYR A 331 -29.10 -28.12 -3.28
CA TYR A 331 -30.55 -28.28 -3.14
C TYR A 331 -31.06 -27.61 -1.87
N SER A 332 -30.36 -27.72 -0.74
CA SER A 332 -30.79 -27.04 0.49
C SER A 332 -30.74 -25.52 0.38
N LEU A 333 -29.72 -24.95 -0.29
CA LEU A 333 -29.68 -23.51 -0.58
C LEU A 333 -30.78 -23.08 -1.55
N LEU A 334 -31.01 -23.84 -2.62
CA LEU A 334 -32.09 -23.58 -3.57
C LEU A 334 -33.45 -23.62 -2.88
N ILE A 335 -33.69 -24.64 -2.06
CA ILE A 335 -34.92 -24.80 -1.27
C ILE A 335 -35.07 -23.65 -0.27
N THR A 336 -34.00 -23.25 0.43
CA THR A 336 -34.05 -22.12 1.37
C THR A 336 -34.39 -20.81 0.65
N CYS A 337 -33.79 -20.57 -0.53
CA CYS A 337 -34.07 -19.39 -1.34
C CYS A 337 -35.53 -19.36 -1.83
N ILE A 338 -36.06 -20.53 -2.23
CA ILE A 338 -37.47 -20.70 -2.60
C ILE A 338 -38.38 -20.44 -1.40
N VAL A 339 -38.09 -21.01 -0.22
CA VAL A 339 -38.88 -20.80 1.01
C VAL A 339 -38.91 -19.32 1.40
N VAL A 340 -37.79 -18.60 1.27
CA VAL A 340 -37.72 -17.16 1.55
C VAL A 340 -38.56 -16.34 0.58
N LEU A 341 -38.67 -16.73 -0.69
CA LEU A 341 -39.55 -16.07 -1.66
C LEU A 341 -41.04 -16.18 -1.29
N PHE A 342 -41.44 -17.21 -0.54
CA PHE A 342 -42.81 -17.41 -0.06
C PHE A 342 -43.06 -16.85 1.35
N LEU A 343 -42.05 -16.26 2.02
CA LEU A 343 -42.28 -15.52 3.25
C LEU A 343 -43.02 -14.21 2.90
N PRO A 344 -44.16 -13.92 3.55
CA PRO A 344 -44.97 -12.74 3.22
C PRO A 344 -44.17 -11.46 3.56
N TRP A 345 -43.70 -10.73 2.54
CA TRP A 345 -42.90 -9.51 2.72
C TRP A 345 -43.74 -8.24 2.93
N THR A 346 -45.08 -8.33 2.97
CA THR A 346 -45.93 -7.14 3.07
C THR A 346 -45.84 -6.47 4.44
N GLN A 347 -45.36 -5.22 4.45
CA GLN A 347 -45.36 -4.35 5.62
C GLN A 347 -46.44 -3.28 5.45
N SER A 348 -47.59 -3.45 6.09
CA SER A 348 -48.60 -2.40 6.24
C SER A 348 -48.26 -1.59 7.49
N ILE A 349 -47.94 -0.31 7.32
CA ILE A 349 -47.79 0.64 8.42
C ILE A 349 -49.03 1.53 8.40
N ASP A 350 -49.91 1.36 9.39
CA ASP A 350 -51.00 2.30 9.62
C ASP A 350 -50.43 3.59 10.20
N THR A 351 -50.70 4.71 9.51
CA THR A 351 -50.34 6.05 9.95
C THR A 351 -51.62 6.86 10.11
N SER A 352 -51.84 7.42 11.30
CA SER A 352 -52.84 8.47 11.50
C SER A 352 -52.21 9.82 11.18
N GLY A 353 -52.80 10.56 10.24
CA GLY A 353 -52.44 11.94 9.94
C GLY A 353 -53.52 12.90 10.43
N GLU A 354 -53.12 13.96 11.13
CA GLU A 354 -53.99 15.11 11.42
C GLU A 354 -53.82 16.19 10.34
N VAL A 355 -54.93 16.72 9.85
CA VAL A 355 -54.94 17.81 8.87
C VAL A 355 -54.66 19.12 9.61
N SER A 356 -53.46 19.69 9.43
CA SER A 356 -53.09 21.00 9.98
C SER A 356 -53.60 22.17 9.11
N VAL A 357 -53.70 23.35 9.72
CA VAL A 357 -54.20 24.62 9.13
C VAL A 357 -53.60 24.94 7.75
N LEU A 358 -54.46 25.39 6.82
CA LEU A 358 -54.19 25.59 5.38
C LEU A 358 -53.11 26.65 5.03
N ASN A 359 -52.87 27.65 5.90
CA ASN A 359 -51.87 28.70 5.67
C ASN A 359 -50.72 28.58 6.69
N PRO A 360 -49.45 28.38 6.24
CA PRO A 360 -48.29 28.26 7.12
C PRO A 360 -48.07 29.47 8.04
N GLU A 361 -48.46 30.68 7.61
CA GLU A 361 -48.27 31.92 8.37
C GLU A 361 -49.17 32.05 9.60
N ASN A 362 -50.28 31.33 9.66
CA ASN A 362 -51.22 31.39 10.79
C ASN A 362 -50.90 30.34 11.87
N LYS A 363 -49.81 29.56 11.71
CA LYS A 363 -49.41 28.58 12.70
C LYS A 363 -48.83 29.29 13.93
N PRO A 364 -49.23 28.91 15.16
CA PRO A 364 -48.59 29.42 16.36
C PRO A 364 -47.08 29.19 16.28
N GLN A 365 -46.30 30.26 16.38
CA GLN A 365 -44.85 30.14 16.33
C GLN A 365 -44.37 29.74 17.71
N GLN A 366 -43.85 28.53 17.81
CA GLN A 366 -43.25 28.02 19.03
C GLN A 366 -41.89 28.68 19.24
N VAL A 367 -41.74 29.39 20.35
CA VAL A 367 -40.44 29.87 20.82
C VAL A 367 -39.75 28.67 21.47
N ALA A 368 -38.99 27.93 20.67
CA ALA A 368 -38.27 26.75 21.12
C ALA A 368 -36.96 27.13 21.82
N SER A 369 -36.53 26.27 22.74
CA SER A 369 -35.24 26.43 23.40
C SER A 369 -34.06 26.17 22.49
N ARG A 370 -33.11 27.11 22.49
CA ARG A 370 -31.81 26.96 21.82
C ARG A 370 -30.81 26.17 22.66
N ILE A 371 -30.99 26.11 23.98
CA ILE A 371 -30.09 25.41 24.91
C ILE A 371 -30.89 24.72 26.02
N ALA A 372 -30.47 23.52 26.40
CA ALA A 372 -31.06 22.87 27.57
C ALA A 372 -30.73 23.67 28.84
N GLY A 373 -31.71 23.89 29.71
CA GLY A 373 -31.55 24.75 30.87
C GLY A 373 -32.71 24.65 31.85
N ARG A 374 -32.53 25.20 33.05
CA ARG A 374 -33.60 25.33 34.04
C ARG A 374 -34.19 26.73 33.96
N VAL A 375 -35.52 26.85 33.90
CA VAL A 375 -36.16 28.16 33.93
C VAL A 375 -36.03 28.76 35.33
N GLU A 376 -35.29 29.86 35.45
CA GLU A 376 -35.05 30.52 36.73
C GLU A 376 -36.02 31.68 36.96
N LYS A 377 -36.40 32.40 35.89
CA LYS A 377 -37.38 33.49 36.01
C LYS A 377 -38.18 33.70 34.73
N TRP A 378 -39.49 33.87 34.87
CA TRP A 378 -40.39 34.34 33.81
C TRP A 378 -40.58 35.85 33.88
N TYR A 379 -40.57 36.52 32.72
CA TYR A 379 -40.81 37.96 32.60
C TYR A 379 -42.19 38.30 32.02
N ILE A 380 -42.93 37.29 31.56
CA ILE A 380 -44.22 37.42 30.87
C ILE A 380 -45.28 36.51 31.52
N ARG A 381 -46.56 36.80 31.27
CA ARG A 381 -47.71 36.00 31.69
C ARG A 381 -48.57 35.61 30.47
N ASP A 382 -49.40 34.59 30.64
CA ASP A 382 -50.34 34.17 29.59
C ASP A 382 -51.29 35.33 29.25
N GLY A 383 -51.44 35.61 27.95
CA GLY A 383 -52.23 36.74 27.44
C GLY A 383 -51.48 38.07 27.32
N ASP A 384 -50.22 38.17 27.76
CA ASP A 384 -49.42 39.38 27.59
C ASP A 384 -49.06 39.59 26.10
N PHE A 385 -48.96 40.85 25.70
CA PHE A 385 -48.45 41.25 24.38
C PHE A 385 -46.95 41.52 24.49
N VAL A 386 -46.16 40.82 23.66
CA VAL A 386 -44.70 41.00 23.58
C VAL A 386 -44.32 41.55 22.21
N ARG A 387 -43.30 42.42 22.21
CA ARG A 387 -42.65 42.90 20.99
C ARG A 387 -41.41 42.05 20.70
N LYS A 388 -40.98 42.07 19.45
CA LYS A 388 -39.74 41.43 19.00
C LYS A 388 -38.56 41.91 19.88
N ASN A 389 -37.78 40.95 20.35
CA ASN A 389 -36.66 41.09 21.29
C ASN A 389 -37.04 41.40 22.75
N ASP A 390 -38.33 41.36 23.13
CA ASP A 390 -38.69 41.38 24.55
C ASP A 390 -38.27 40.06 25.22
N THR A 391 -37.83 40.16 26.48
CA THR A 391 -37.38 39.01 27.26
C THR A 391 -38.58 38.19 27.74
N ILE A 392 -38.59 36.91 27.39
CA ILE A 392 -39.64 35.95 27.79
C ILE A 392 -39.26 35.27 29.10
N ALA A 393 -38.05 34.69 29.14
CA ALA A 393 -37.56 33.93 30.29
C ALA A 393 -36.04 34.04 30.44
N PHE A 394 -35.56 33.89 31.67
CA PHE A 394 -34.15 33.66 31.98
C PHE A 394 -33.94 32.21 32.38
N ILE A 395 -32.94 31.58 31.77
CA ILE A 395 -32.61 30.16 31.98
C ILE A 395 -31.19 30.03 32.51
N SER A 396 -31.02 29.15 33.51
CA SER A 396 -29.72 28.75 34.02
C SER A 396 -29.23 27.47 33.35
N GLU A 397 -27.92 27.37 33.22
CA GLU A 397 -27.25 26.24 32.60
C GLU A 397 -27.27 25.01 33.53
N ILE A 398 -27.53 23.84 32.95
CA ILE A 398 -27.64 22.57 33.67
C ILE A 398 -26.57 21.57 33.26
N LYS A 399 -25.91 21.80 32.11
CA LYS A 399 -24.83 20.94 31.63
C LYS A 399 -23.55 21.25 32.39
N GLU A 400 -22.96 20.22 33.01
CA GLU A 400 -21.73 20.30 33.81
C GLU A 400 -20.59 21.02 33.08
N GLU A 401 -20.44 20.75 31.77
CA GLU A 401 -19.42 21.34 30.88
C GLU A 401 -19.44 22.88 30.83
N TYR A 402 -20.55 23.52 31.22
CA TYR A 402 -20.76 24.96 31.13
C TYR A 402 -21.07 25.62 32.48
N MET A 403 -20.96 24.88 33.59
CA MET A 403 -21.29 25.37 34.94
C MET A 403 -20.21 26.27 35.57
N ASP A 404 -19.03 26.38 34.94
CA ASP A 404 -17.95 27.24 35.45
C ASP A 404 -18.27 28.73 35.27
N SER A 405 -18.33 29.46 36.38
CA SER A 405 -18.66 30.90 36.39
C SER A 405 -17.63 31.77 35.67
N LEU A 406 -16.39 31.28 35.51
CA LEU A 406 -15.30 31.97 34.82
C LEU A 406 -14.89 31.28 33.52
N LEU A 407 -15.77 30.45 32.94
CA LEU A 407 -15.48 29.65 31.75
C LEU A 407 -14.88 30.48 30.61
N ILE A 408 -15.52 31.60 30.25
CA ILE A 408 -15.07 32.48 29.16
C ILE A 408 -13.67 33.04 29.46
N GLN A 409 -13.44 33.56 30.67
CA GLN A 409 -12.16 34.14 31.05
C GLN A 409 -11.02 33.09 31.10
N ARG A 410 -11.34 31.87 31.53
CA ARG A 410 -10.39 30.74 31.52
C ARG A 410 -10.09 30.28 30.09
N SER A 411 -11.10 30.20 29.23
CA SER A 411 -10.94 29.90 27.81
C SER A 411 -10.10 30.96 27.10
N GLU A 412 -10.30 32.26 27.38
CA GLU A 412 -9.43 33.34 26.89
C GLU A 412 -7.98 33.17 27.34
N SER A 413 -7.78 32.82 28.62
CA SER A 413 -6.44 32.57 29.16
C SER A 413 -5.76 31.38 28.49
N GLN A 414 -6.52 30.32 28.16
CA GLN A 414 -6.02 29.15 27.42
C GLN A 414 -5.64 29.50 25.98
N VAL A 415 -6.46 30.29 25.29
CA VAL A 415 -6.15 30.82 23.95
C VAL A 415 -4.86 31.62 23.99
N LYS A 416 -4.73 32.56 24.93
CA LYS A 416 -3.52 33.38 25.08
C LYS A 416 -2.27 32.54 25.41
N ALA A 417 -2.39 31.54 26.27
CA ALA A 417 -1.28 30.65 26.60
C ALA A 417 -0.81 29.84 25.37
N LYS A 418 -1.74 29.41 24.51
CA LYS A 418 -1.42 28.71 23.26
C LYS A 418 -0.85 29.63 22.19
N GLU A 419 -1.30 30.87 22.11
CA GLU A 419 -0.71 31.91 21.24
C GLU A 419 0.76 32.18 21.60
N VAL A 420 1.07 32.32 22.90
CA VAL A 420 2.46 32.46 23.36
C VAL A 420 3.31 31.22 23.06
N SER A 421 2.71 30.02 23.16
CA SER A 421 3.38 28.77 22.80
C SER A 421 3.71 28.73 21.31
N LEU A 422 2.78 29.16 20.45
CA LEU A 422 2.98 29.26 19.01
C LEU A 422 4.15 30.19 18.67
N GLN A 423 4.14 31.40 19.22
CA GLN A 423 5.23 32.38 19.04
C GLN A 423 6.59 31.83 19.49
N SER A 424 6.61 31.03 20.56
CA SER A 424 7.83 30.39 21.05
C SER A 424 8.38 29.36 20.05
N TYR A 425 7.50 28.56 19.44
CA TYR A 425 7.91 27.60 18.40
C TYR A 425 8.36 28.30 17.11
N GLU A 426 7.70 29.39 16.69
CA GLU A 426 8.15 30.20 15.55
C GLU A 426 9.53 30.81 15.80
N SER A 427 9.76 31.34 17.00
CA SER A 427 11.07 31.85 17.42
C SER A 427 12.13 30.75 17.38
N LYS A 428 11.79 29.53 17.79
CA LYS A 428 12.68 28.36 17.70
C LYS A 428 12.99 27.99 16.25
N VAL A 429 12.01 28.06 15.33
CA VAL A 429 12.25 27.85 13.89
C VAL A 429 13.25 28.88 13.35
N SER A 430 13.10 30.15 13.73
CA SER A 430 14.07 31.20 13.36
C SER A 430 15.47 30.88 13.86
N ALA A 431 15.62 30.50 15.13
CA ALA A 431 16.92 30.15 15.70
C ALA A 431 17.57 28.93 15.00
N ILE A 432 16.78 27.93 14.59
CA ILE A 432 17.29 26.78 13.84
C ILE A 432 17.74 27.21 12.43
N ASN A 433 17.03 28.14 11.77
CA ASN A 433 17.48 28.67 10.48
C ASN A 433 18.84 29.38 10.60
N ASP A 434 19.01 30.21 11.63
CA ASP A 434 20.28 30.87 11.90
C ASP A 434 21.41 29.85 12.15
N GLN A 435 21.09 28.74 12.82
CA GLN A 435 22.02 27.63 13.05
C GLN A 435 22.40 26.92 11.75
N ILE A 436 21.43 26.64 10.85
CA ILE A 436 21.69 26.04 9.53
C ILE A 436 22.62 26.94 8.71
N ASP A 437 22.37 28.25 8.71
CA ASP A 437 23.21 29.22 8.02
C ASP A 437 24.64 29.26 8.59
N ALA A 438 24.80 29.17 9.92
CA ALA A 438 26.10 29.06 10.57
C ALA A 438 26.83 27.76 10.19
N ILE A 439 26.13 26.62 10.13
CA ILE A 439 26.68 25.33 9.69
C ILE A 439 27.16 25.41 8.25
N ASN A 440 26.37 25.99 7.34
CA ASN A 440 26.73 26.15 5.93
C ASN A 440 27.98 27.03 5.74
N LYS A 441 28.07 28.14 6.48
CA LYS A 441 29.27 28.99 6.49
C LYS A 441 30.50 28.22 6.99
N SER A 442 30.35 27.46 8.07
CA SER A 442 31.43 26.64 8.64
C SER A 442 31.88 25.53 7.71
N LEU A 443 30.95 24.84 7.03
CA LEU A 443 31.24 23.84 6.00
C LEU A 443 32.10 24.45 4.89
N GLY A 444 31.66 25.59 4.33
CA GLY A 444 32.40 26.27 3.27
C GLY A 444 33.83 26.64 3.67
N LEU A 445 34.04 27.12 4.90
CA LEU A 445 35.37 27.44 5.42
C LEU A 445 36.22 26.18 5.63
N LYS A 446 35.66 25.12 6.22
CA LYS A 446 36.40 23.89 6.51
C LYS A 446 36.78 23.13 5.24
N THR A 447 35.88 23.05 4.26
CA THR A 447 36.16 22.47 2.94
C THR A 447 37.29 23.23 2.24
N LYS A 448 37.30 24.57 2.28
CA LYS A 448 38.42 25.37 1.75
C LYS A 448 39.73 25.07 2.46
N GLN A 449 39.71 24.94 3.79
CA GLN A 449 40.90 24.58 4.58
C GLN A 449 41.48 23.22 4.17
N VAL A 450 40.64 22.18 4.05
CA VAL A 450 41.09 20.83 3.67
C VAL A 450 41.58 20.79 2.23
N ARG A 451 40.90 21.47 1.29
CA ARG A 451 41.38 21.58 -0.10
C ARG A 451 42.75 22.25 -0.20
N ASN A 452 43.01 23.29 0.59
CA ASN A 452 44.34 23.90 0.64
C ASN A 452 45.40 22.92 1.14
N LYS A 453 45.08 22.07 2.12
CA LYS A 453 45.99 21.00 2.59
C LYS A 453 46.26 19.97 1.50
N ILE A 454 45.25 19.55 0.74
CA ILE A 454 45.42 18.65 -0.42
C ILE A 454 46.38 19.28 -1.44
N LEU A 455 46.20 20.56 -1.77
CA LEU A 455 47.11 21.28 -2.68
C LEU A 455 48.56 21.31 -2.16
N GLN A 456 48.76 21.49 -0.85
CA GLN A 456 50.09 21.43 -0.23
C GLN A 456 50.73 20.03 -0.37
N VAL A 457 49.96 18.97 -0.12
CA VAL A 457 50.45 17.59 -0.24
C VAL A 457 50.70 17.21 -1.71
N MET A 458 49.87 17.67 -2.64
CA MET A 458 50.10 17.48 -4.08
C MET A 458 51.40 18.15 -4.54
N ALA A 459 51.68 19.37 -4.08
CA ALA A 459 52.95 20.04 -4.36
C ALA A 459 54.15 19.27 -3.78
N LYS A 460 54.00 18.73 -2.56
CA LYS A 460 55.02 17.88 -1.92
C LYS A 460 55.24 16.56 -2.68
N LEU A 461 54.18 15.91 -3.15
CA LEU A 461 54.27 14.70 -3.97
C LEU A 461 55.00 14.98 -5.29
N SER A 462 54.75 16.13 -5.93
CA SER A 462 55.49 16.54 -7.12
C SER A 462 56.99 16.70 -6.82
N SER A 463 57.34 17.25 -5.66
CA SER A 463 58.74 17.39 -5.22
C SER A 463 59.40 16.03 -4.97
N ASP A 464 58.74 15.14 -4.23
CA ASP A 464 59.26 13.79 -3.94
C ASP A 464 59.37 12.93 -5.20
N SER A 465 58.44 13.10 -6.15
CA SER A 465 58.48 12.46 -7.47
C SER A 465 59.74 12.83 -8.26
N ALA A 466 60.08 14.11 -8.28
CA ALA A 466 61.31 14.58 -8.92
C ALA A 466 62.57 14.04 -8.22
N GLU A 467 62.57 13.94 -6.88
CA GLU A 467 63.69 13.38 -6.10
C GLU A 467 63.90 11.88 -6.40
N ALA A 468 62.82 11.09 -6.49
CA ALA A 468 62.95 9.67 -6.81
C ALA A 468 63.36 9.44 -8.27
N GLU A 469 62.87 10.25 -9.21
CA GLU A 469 63.31 10.19 -10.61
C GLU A 469 64.81 10.49 -10.73
N ALA A 470 65.30 11.53 -10.05
CA ALA A 470 66.72 11.83 -9.97
C ALA A 470 67.53 10.68 -9.35
N SER A 471 67.03 10.07 -8.28
CA SER A 471 67.67 8.92 -7.60
C SER A 471 67.68 7.65 -8.45
N GLN A 472 66.61 7.40 -9.21
CA GLN A 472 66.49 6.29 -10.16
C GLN A 472 67.49 6.46 -11.32
N ASN A 473 67.65 7.68 -11.83
CA ASN A 473 68.66 7.98 -12.85
C ASN A 473 70.08 7.77 -12.30
N ASN A 474 70.36 8.22 -11.08
CA ASN A 474 71.65 7.99 -10.42
C ASN A 474 71.98 6.50 -10.25
N TYR A 475 70.99 5.67 -9.88
CA TYR A 475 71.16 4.22 -9.80
C TYR A 475 71.44 3.60 -11.17
N LYS A 476 70.68 3.96 -12.22
CA LYS A 476 70.92 3.48 -13.59
C LYS A 476 72.33 3.80 -14.06
N VAL A 477 72.81 5.02 -13.83
CA VAL A 477 74.18 5.43 -14.19
C VAL A 477 75.21 4.59 -13.44
N ALA A 478 75.02 4.36 -12.14
CA ALA A 478 75.93 3.52 -11.35
C ALA A 478 75.94 2.07 -11.82
N GLU A 479 74.78 1.51 -12.18
CA GLU A 479 74.64 0.15 -12.71
C GLU A 479 75.35 -0.02 -14.06
N GLU A 480 75.16 0.93 -14.99
CA GLU A 480 75.84 0.95 -16.29
C GLU A 480 77.36 1.13 -16.14
N GLN A 481 77.81 1.94 -15.17
CA GLN A 481 79.23 2.05 -14.86
C GLN A 481 79.78 0.72 -14.33
N PHE A 482 79.06 0.03 -13.44
CA PHE A 482 79.48 -1.27 -12.92
C PHE A 482 79.60 -2.33 -14.03
N LYS A 483 78.61 -2.45 -14.92
CA LYS A 483 78.64 -3.37 -16.08
C LYS A 483 79.84 -3.10 -17.00
N ARG A 484 80.13 -1.83 -17.30
CA ARG A 484 81.32 -1.45 -18.07
C ARG A 484 82.62 -1.87 -17.37
N TYR A 485 82.68 -1.77 -16.04
CA TYR A 485 83.85 -2.21 -15.28
C TYR A 485 83.98 -3.74 -15.22
N GLU A 486 82.87 -4.50 -15.19
CA GLU A 486 82.90 -5.97 -15.33
C GLU A 486 83.52 -6.40 -16.66
N GLU A 487 83.15 -5.75 -17.77
CA GLU A 487 83.75 -5.98 -19.09
C GLU A 487 85.24 -5.62 -19.16
N LEU A 488 85.67 -4.58 -18.43
CA LEU A 488 87.09 -4.20 -18.36
C LEU A 488 87.91 -5.18 -17.52
N LEU A 489 87.31 -5.75 -16.47
CA LEU A 489 87.95 -6.77 -15.64
C LEU A 489 88.15 -8.06 -16.43
N SER A 490 87.17 -8.47 -17.24
CA SER A 490 87.29 -9.67 -18.10
C SER A 490 88.37 -9.52 -19.18
N LYS A 491 88.70 -8.29 -19.57
CA LYS A 491 89.81 -7.94 -20.46
C LYS A 491 91.15 -7.73 -19.74
N GLY A 492 91.20 -7.86 -18.41
CA GLY A 492 92.42 -7.74 -17.60
C GLY A 492 92.93 -6.30 -17.38
N VAL A 493 92.10 -5.28 -17.63
CA VAL A 493 92.50 -3.86 -17.65
C VAL A 493 92.40 -3.19 -16.27
N ILE A 494 91.63 -3.74 -15.34
CA ILE A 494 91.38 -3.14 -14.01
C ILE A 494 91.60 -4.13 -12.86
N SER A 495 91.76 -3.61 -11.64
CA SER A 495 91.90 -4.43 -10.43
C SER A 495 90.54 -4.92 -9.91
N LYS A 496 90.53 -6.05 -9.19
CA LYS A 496 89.32 -6.55 -8.50
C LYS A 496 88.80 -5.55 -7.45
N THR A 497 89.69 -4.80 -6.81
CA THR A 497 89.35 -3.80 -5.80
C THR A 497 88.54 -2.64 -6.38
N ASP A 498 88.87 -2.19 -7.60
CA ASP A 498 88.12 -1.13 -8.28
C ASP A 498 86.70 -1.58 -8.64
N LEU A 499 86.54 -2.84 -9.04
CA LEU A 499 85.23 -3.43 -9.28
C LEU A 499 84.37 -3.50 -8.01
N GLU A 500 84.95 -3.93 -6.89
CA GLU A 500 84.27 -3.97 -5.59
C GLU A 500 83.87 -2.56 -5.13
N ASN A 501 84.71 -1.54 -5.33
CA ASN A 501 84.34 -0.14 -5.05
C ASN A 501 83.14 0.33 -5.89
N ARG A 502 83.05 -0.08 -7.17
CA ARG A 502 81.89 0.21 -8.01
C ARG A 502 80.64 -0.54 -7.55
N LYS A 503 80.78 -1.79 -7.11
CA LYS A 503 79.68 -2.58 -6.54
C LYS A 503 79.10 -1.92 -5.28
N VAL A 504 79.95 -1.42 -4.38
CA VAL A 504 79.51 -0.63 -3.22
C VAL A 504 78.75 0.61 -3.66
N LYS A 505 79.21 1.32 -4.71
CA LYS A 505 78.51 2.50 -5.23
C LYS A 505 77.13 2.18 -5.81
N VAL A 506 76.99 1.05 -6.49
CA VAL A 506 75.68 0.55 -6.95
C VAL A 506 74.78 0.32 -5.74
N GLN A 507 75.24 -0.38 -4.71
CA GLN A 507 74.47 -0.63 -3.48
C GLN A 507 74.07 0.66 -2.73
N GLU A 508 74.95 1.66 -2.65
CA GLU A 508 74.60 2.98 -2.11
C GLU A 508 73.51 3.67 -2.92
N SER A 509 73.66 3.70 -4.25
CA SER A 509 72.68 4.34 -5.15
C SER A 509 71.32 3.63 -5.15
N TYR A 510 71.33 2.30 -5.06
CA TYR A 510 70.14 1.48 -4.91
C TYR A 510 69.41 1.77 -3.59
N SER A 511 70.17 1.89 -2.49
CA SER A 511 69.61 2.24 -1.18
C SER A 511 68.96 3.63 -1.19
N LYS A 512 69.59 4.62 -1.86
CA LYS A 512 69.01 5.97 -2.03
C LYS A 512 67.76 5.97 -2.89
N LYS A 513 67.74 5.17 -3.96
CA LYS A 513 66.55 4.95 -4.79
C LYS A 513 65.39 4.42 -3.94
N ILE A 514 65.60 3.33 -3.19
CA ILE A 514 64.57 2.77 -2.30
C ILE A 514 64.08 3.80 -1.29
N ALA A 515 65.00 4.56 -0.68
CA ALA A 515 64.61 5.61 0.29
C ALA A 515 63.71 6.68 -0.35
N ALA A 516 63.99 7.11 -1.58
CA ALA A 516 63.17 8.06 -2.31
C ALA A 516 61.82 7.45 -2.75
N GLU A 517 61.78 6.19 -3.19
CA GLU A 517 60.53 5.47 -3.50
C GLU A 517 59.63 5.32 -2.25
N ASN A 518 60.22 5.06 -1.09
CA ASN A 518 59.50 5.01 0.18
C ASN A 518 58.93 6.39 0.56
N LYS A 519 59.67 7.48 0.32
CA LYS A 519 59.15 8.84 0.54
C LYS A 519 57.92 9.12 -0.33
N ILE A 520 57.97 8.81 -1.63
CA ILE A 520 56.80 8.96 -2.51
C ILE A 520 55.61 8.16 -2.00
N THR A 521 55.85 6.92 -1.57
CA THR A 521 54.78 6.07 -1.06
C THR A 521 54.15 6.68 0.18
N ALA A 522 54.96 7.24 1.09
CA ALA A 522 54.48 7.97 2.25
C ALA A 522 53.66 9.22 1.87
N THR A 523 54.11 10.02 0.89
CA THR A 523 53.35 11.21 0.44
C THR A 523 52.10 10.87 -0.34
N LYS A 524 52.07 9.77 -1.11
CA LYS A 524 50.83 9.25 -1.72
C LYS A 524 49.79 8.85 -0.67
N ASN A 525 50.23 8.19 0.40
CA ASN A 525 49.35 7.85 1.51
C ASN A 525 48.86 9.10 2.25
N GLU A 526 49.72 10.11 2.43
CA GLU A 526 49.34 11.41 3.01
C GLU A 526 48.30 12.15 2.15
N LEU A 527 48.42 12.07 0.83
CA LEU A 527 47.45 12.64 -0.12
C LEU A 527 46.11 11.91 0.01
N LEU A 528 46.12 10.58 -0.05
CA LEU A 528 44.93 9.76 0.11
C LEU A 528 44.21 10.06 1.44
N ASN A 529 44.96 10.14 2.54
CA ASN A 529 44.40 10.51 3.84
C ASN A 529 43.77 11.90 3.83
N SER A 530 44.39 12.88 3.16
CA SER A 530 43.83 14.24 3.04
C SER A 530 42.57 14.28 2.16
N GLU A 531 42.46 13.42 1.16
CA GLU A 531 41.24 13.25 0.36
C GLU A 531 40.12 12.56 1.16
N LEU A 532 40.46 11.55 1.97
CA LEU A 532 39.53 10.92 2.90
C LEU A 532 39.03 11.92 3.96
N ASP A 533 39.91 12.77 4.49
CA ASP A 533 39.55 13.85 5.42
C ASP A 533 38.52 14.82 4.80
N LEU A 534 38.64 15.12 3.50
CA LEU A 534 37.67 15.95 2.78
C LEU A 534 36.30 15.30 2.76
N ASN A 535 36.24 14.01 2.40
CA ASN A 535 35.00 13.25 2.36
C ASN A 535 34.38 13.10 3.75
N ALA A 536 35.20 12.79 4.77
CA ALA A 536 34.77 12.72 6.16
C ALA A 536 34.19 14.06 6.66
N THR A 537 34.85 15.17 6.32
CA THR A 537 34.37 16.52 6.65
C THR A 537 33.02 16.80 5.98
N LEU A 538 32.88 16.50 4.68
CA LEU A 538 31.60 16.70 3.98
C LEU A 538 30.49 15.88 4.62
N GLN A 539 30.77 14.63 4.99
CA GLN A 539 29.80 13.74 5.61
C GLN A 539 29.39 14.20 7.01
N GLU A 540 30.34 14.61 7.86
CA GLU A 540 30.07 15.12 9.21
C GLU A 540 29.14 16.35 9.17
N TYR A 541 29.39 17.27 8.24
CA TYR A 541 28.56 18.48 8.11
C TYR A 541 27.21 18.18 7.47
N ASN A 542 27.14 17.27 6.51
CA ASN A 542 25.85 16.80 5.98
C ASN A 542 25.00 16.17 7.08
N GLU A 543 25.58 15.36 7.97
CA GLU A 543 24.86 14.79 9.12
C GLU A 543 24.34 15.89 10.06
N LYS A 544 25.17 16.88 10.41
CA LYS A 544 24.76 18.03 11.23
C LYS A 544 23.63 18.83 10.57
N LEU A 545 23.70 19.03 9.26
CA LEU A 545 22.69 19.74 8.48
C LEU A 545 21.38 18.96 8.44
N MET A 546 21.42 17.65 8.16
CA MET A 546 20.25 16.78 8.19
C MET A 546 19.58 16.75 9.58
N LYS A 547 20.37 16.73 10.66
CA LYS A 547 19.84 16.81 12.02
C LYS A 547 19.14 18.14 12.29
N ALA A 548 19.75 19.26 11.90
CA ALA A 548 19.15 20.59 12.06
C ALA A 548 17.87 20.76 11.21
N GLU A 549 17.87 20.25 9.97
CA GLU A 549 16.67 20.23 9.12
C GLU A 549 15.56 19.36 9.69
N SER A 550 15.90 18.17 10.20
CA SER A 550 14.94 17.30 10.91
C SER A 550 14.32 18.02 12.11
N ASP A 551 15.13 18.67 12.94
CA ASP A 551 14.65 19.43 14.11
C ASP A 551 13.77 20.63 13.69
N LYS A 552 14.10 21.28 12.55
CA LYS A 552 13.27 22.32 11.93
C LYS A 552 11.91 21.78 11.52
N PHE A 553 11.86 20.66 10.77
CA PHE A 553 10.60 20.06 10.34
C PHE A 553 9.74 19.60 11.52
N SER A 554 10.35 19.00 12.53
CA SER A 554 9.68 18.64 13.79
C SER A 554 9.07 19.87 14.47
N THR A 555 9.82 20.97 14.54
CA THR A 555 9.33 22.22 15.13
C THR A 555 8.22 22.87 14.31
N ILE A 556 8.32 22.86 12.98
CA ILE A 556 7.26 23.34 12.08
C ILE A 556 5.97 22.50 12.25
N SER A 557 6.10 21.19 12.44
CA SER A 557 4.94 20.35 12.75
C SER A 557 4.26 20.77 14.05
N MET A 558 5.05 21.10 15.10
CA MET A 558 4.52 21.62 16.37
C MET A 558 3.85 22.99 16.21
N VAL A 559 4.36 23.86 15.32
CA VAL A 559 3.71 25.14 14.96
C VAL A 559 2.31 24.86 14.40
N TYR A 560 2.19 24.02 13.36
CA TYR A 560 0.88 23.71 12.76
C TYR A 560 -0.08 23.00 13.72
N GLU A 561 0.42 22.08 14.55
CA GLU A 561 -0.41 21.42 15.57
C GLU A 561 -0.92 22.42 16.62
N THR A 562 -0.06 23.35 17.03
CA THR A 562 -0.41 24.41 17.99
C THR A 562 -1.39 25.40 17.38
N GLU A 563 -1.21 25.79 16.12
CA GLU A 563 -2.10 26.67 15.36
C GLU A 563 -3.49 26.04 15.18
N GLY A 564 -3.53 24.75 14.82
CA GLY A 564 -4.79 24.00 14.72
C GLY A 564 -5.50 23.90 16.07
N SER A 565 -4.74 23.70 17.16
CA SER A 565 -5.29 23.68 18.53
C SER A 565 -5.78 25.06 18.97
N LEU A 566 -5.05 26.12 18.63
CA LEU A 566 -5.42 27.51 18.90
C LEU A 566 -6.74 27.86 18.20
N THR A 567 -6.88 27.49 16.92
CA THR A 567 -8.10 27.69 16.15
C THR A 567 -9.30 26.98 16.78
N LYS A 568 -9.11 25.74 17.27
CA LYS A 568 -10.16 25.00 18.01
C LYS A 568 -10.57 25.72 19.28
N LEU A 569 -9.61 26.21 20.07
CA LEU A 569 -9.88 26.95 21.31
C LEU A 569 -10.57 28.30 21.03
N GLN A 570 -10.17 29.01 19.97
CA GLN A 570 -10.83 30.25 19.54
C GLN A 570 -12.29 29.99 19.13
N ASN A 571 -12.55 28.93 18.39
CA ASN A 571 -13.91 28.51 18.04
C ASN A 571 -14.73 28.15 19.28
N GLN A 572 -14.15 27.42 20.23
CA GLN A 572 -14.81 27.09 21.51
C GLN A 572 -15.13 28.36 22.32
N LEU A 573 -14.18 29.29 22.43
CA LEU A 573 -14.39 30.58 23.09
C LEU A 573 -15.53 31.37 22.42
N SER A 574 -15.54 31.44 21.09
CA SER A 574 -16.61 32.08 20.32
C SER A 574 -17.96 31.41 20.60
N ASN A 575 -18.00 30.08 20.64
CA ASN A 575 -19.21 29.33 20.95
C ASN A 575 -19.69 29.58 22.38
N TYR A 576 -18.79 29.65 23.37
CA TYR A 576 -19.16 29.97 24.76
C TYR A 576 -19.70 31.39 24.90
N SER A 577 -19.08 32.36 24.21
CA SER A 577 -19.56 33.74 24.17
C SER A 577 -20.96 33.84 23.55
N LEU A 578 -21.19 33.16 22.42
CA LEU A 578 -22.52 33.08 21.80
C LEU A 578 -23.54 32.35 22.68
N ARG A 579 -23.15 31.25 23.32
CA ARG A 579 -24.03 30.47 24.19
C ARG A 579 -24.52 31.27 25.38
N ASN A 580 -23.67 32.12 25.97
CA ASN A 580 -24.06 33.02 27.06
C ASN A 580 -25.20 33.97 26.67
N THR A 581 -25.33 34.33 25.38
CA THR A 581 -26.46 35.13 24.90
C THR A 581 -27.80 34.38 24.91
N PHE A 582 -27.78 33.04 24.91
CA PHE A 582 -28.99 32.22 24.90
C PHE A 582 -29.62 32.01 26.28
N TYR A 583 -28.98 32.48 27.37
CA TYR A 583 -29.59 32.48 28.71
C TYR A 583 -30.81 33.40 28.81
N TYR A 584 -30.92 34.38 27.92
CA TYR A 584 -32.13 35.18 27.76
C TYR A 584 -32.93 34.69 26.56
N VAL A 585 -34.11 34.14 26.82
CA VAL A 585 -35.04 33.75 25.77
C VAL A 585 -35.76 35.00 25.30
N LEU A 586 -35.52 35.40 24.05
CA LEU A 586 -36.10 36.61 23.45
C LEU A 586 -37.24 36.28 22.49
N ALA A 587 -38.24 37.15 22.40
CA ALA A 587 -39.35 37.01 21.47
C ALA A 587 -38.89 37.22 20.01
N PRO A 588 -39.13 36.25 19.09
CA PRO A 588 -38.69 36.37 17.70
C PRO A 588 -39.50 37.38 16.87
N GLN A 589 -40.72 37.70 17.30
CA GLN A 589 -41.66 38.61 16.62
C GLN A 589 -42.69 39.19 17.61
N ASP A 590 -43.46 40.19 17.15
CA ASP A 590 -44.56 40.78 17.91
C ASP A 590 -45.77 39.83 17.96
N GLY A 591 -46.36 39.63 19.13
CA GLY A 591 -47.51 38.73 19.27
C GLY A 591 -48.06 38.60 20.68
N TYR A 592 -49.18 37.88 20.80
CA TYR A 592 -49.76 37.51 22.09
C TYR A 592 -49.22 36.15 22.54
N VAL A 593 -48.88 36.07 23.81
CA VAL A 593 -48.46 34.85 24.51
C VAL A 593 -49.69 33.97 24.70
N ASN A 594 -49.69 32.78 24.10
CA ASN A 594 -50.73 31.77 24.31
C ASN A 594 -50.11 30.46 24.79
N ASN A 595 -50.62 29.97 25.90
CA ASN A 595 -50.31 28.67 26.47
C ASN A 595 -48.80 28.48 26.70
N MET A 596 -48.31 28.93 27.85
CA MET A 596 -46.99 28.52 28.35
C MET A 596 -46.93 27.00 28.44
N ALA A 597 -46.12 26.38 27.58
CA ALA A 597 -46.04 24.92 27.47
C ALA A 597 -45.36 24.28 28.71
N ILE A 598 -44.60 25.08 29.46
CA ILE A 598 -43.88 24.70 30.67
C ILE A 598 -44.63 25.27 31.88
N LYS A 599 -44.84 24.44 32.91
CA LYS A 599 -45.84 24.71 33.95
C LYS A 599 -45.29 25.44 35.18
N GLY A 600 -43.97 25.63 35.33
CA GLY A 600 -43.43 26.36 36.48
C GLY A 600 -41.95 26.77 36.44
N VAL A 601 -41.57 27.65 37.37
CA VAL A 601 -40.16 28.01 37.66
C VAL A 601 -39.45 26.79 38.25
N GLY A 602 -38.21 26.52 37.81
CA GLY A 602 -37.40 25.37 38.24
C GLY A 602 -37.52 24.13 37.36
N GLU A 603 -38.38 24.14 36.35
CA GLU A 603 -38.53 23.05 35.39
C GLU A 603 -37.35 23.01 34.40
N ILE A 604 -36.93 21.79 34.02
CA ILE A 604 -35.82 21.55 33.10
C ILE A 604 -36.37 21.45 31.69
N VAL A 605 -35.81 22.26 30.79
CA VAL A 605 -36.20 22.35 29.38
C VAL A 605 -35.11 21.74 28.53
N LYS A 606 -35.49 20.85 27.63
CA LYS A 606 -34.57 20.24 26.67
C LYS A 606 -34.38 21.15 25.45
N GLU A 607 -33.29 20.93 24.74
CA GLU A 607 -33.02 21.63 23.47
C GLU A 607 -34.13 21.32 22.45
N GLY A 608 -34.67 22.36 21.82
CA GLY A 608 -35.81 22.25 20.90
C GLY A 608 -37.20 22.20 21.55
N GLU A 609 -37.29 22.14 22.88
CA GLU A 609 -38.57 22.13 23.60
C GLU A 609 -39.19 23.54 23.63
N CYS A 610 -40.50 23.63 23.45
CA CYS A 610 -41.22 24.90 23.31
C CYS A 610 -41.40 25.58 24.68
N TYR A 611 -41.00 26.86 24.79
CA TYR A 611 -41.33 27.69 25.95
C TYR A 611 -42.76 28.21 25.88
N VAL A 612 -43.08 28.88 24.78
CA VAL A 612 -44.33 29.62 24.57
C VAL A 612 -44.72 29.56 23.10
N ALA A 613 -46.02 29.43 22.82
CA ALA A 613 -46.55 29.67 21.49
C ALA A 613 -46.98 31.14 21.34
N LEU A 614 -46.37 31.85 20.39
CA LEU A 614 -46.78 33.21 20.05
C LEU A 614 -47.78 33.18 18.91
N PHE A 615 -48.91 33.88 19.09
CA PHE A 615 -49.89 34.13 18.04
C PHE A 615 -49.68 35.54 17.48
N LEU A 616 -49.72 35.64 16.15
CA LEU A 616 -49.57 36.90 15.45
C LEU A 616 -50.67 37.89 15.82
N TYR A 617 -50.27 39.12 16.12
CA TYR A 617 -51.18 40.25 16.23
C TYR A 617 -51.64 40.68 14.83
N LYS A 618 -52.85 40.27 14.43
CA LYS A 618 -53.51 40.89 13.29
C LYS A 618 -54.09 42.23 13.73
N LYS A 619 -53.41 43.32 13.37
CA LYS A 619 -54.05 44.64 13.34
C LYS A 619 -55.12 44.56 12.24
N ASN A 620 -56.38 44.30 12.62
CA ASN A 620 -57.50 44.37 11.69
C ASN A 620 -57.48 45.76 11.03
N LYS A 621 -57.04 45.83 9.77
CA LYS A 621 -57.54 46.86 8.87
C LYS A 621 -58.99 46.46 8.63
N GLN A 622 -59.88 47.31 9.16
CA GLN A 622 -61.34 47.22 9.02
C GLN A 622 -61.77 46.96 7.58
#